data_AF-A0A1G1CKQ1-F1
#
_entry.id   AF-A0A1G1CKQ1-F1
#
_cell.length_a   1.000
_cell.length_b   1.000
_cell.length_c   1.000
_cell.angle_alpha   90.00
_cell.angle_beta   90.00
_cell.angle_gamma   90.00
#
_symmetry.space_group_name_H-M   'P 1'
#
loop_
_entity.id
_entity.type
_entity.pdbx_description
1 polymer ?
#
loop_
_entity_poly.entity_id
_entity_poly.type
_entity_poly.pdbx_seq_one_letter_code
_entity_poly.pdbx_strand_id
1 'polypeptide(L)'
;MNRDFIRPDGVPFWQFLKNKKISYSKADFPFLTATTIPAVKPVFDFYEFMTLESRGEALAYLYKGMGRSLNYVGPVLDTELPHGFNDHTDRHTLWVSERVMELLQRAGTAYDGRDYYTGETEVLATLVGMLHDVGNLLGREEHSGASMWLLDRLFMQRQRQRQAWQAVKYAIEYHEEPTLKRHQLALKEGIPLQWALVLADKMHVGRDRIGGRSFKDGIKKRAFDDLHILLECLIVRSTWCIAAGKFVWFLDFSVDTLQDKFEAFTKGRGRIWVPPKIQTRFINQGTKYRETFREMFLATYGPRVRMAAEAAGLLFPFLQGFEVRLSDTDTRGKVGNGELVVWQN
;
A
#
# COMPACT_ATOMS: atom_id res chain seq x y z
N MET A 1 -8.45 -25.36 -17.30
CA MET A 1 -7.44 -24.36 -16.83
C MET A 1 -6.90 -24.82 -15.50
N ASN A 2 -5.58 -24.78 -15.31
CA ASN A 2 -4.95 -25.14 -14.05
C ASN A 2 -5.46 -24.20 -12.92
N ARG A 3 -5.91 -24.78 -11.81
CA ARG A 3 -6.36 -24.09 -10.59
C ARG A 3 -5.37 -24.25 -9.43
N ASP A 4 -4.27 -24.95 -9.66
CA ASP A 4 -3.25 -25.17 -8.66
C ASP A 4 -2.65 -23.83 -8.22
N PHE A 5 -2.55 -23.68 -6.91
CA PHE A 5 -2.01 -22.51 -6.23
C PHE A 5 -0.52 -22.76 -5.95
N ILE A 6 0.25 -22.63 -7.04
CA ILE A 6 1.69 -22.85 -7.11
C ILE A 6 2.37 -21.50 -7.34
N ARG A 7 3.45 -21.27 -6.61
CA ARG A 7 4.25 -20.05 -6.75
C ARG A 7 5.05 -20.06 -8.07
N PRO A 8 5.54 -18.88 -8.54
CA PRO A 8 6.33 -18.81 -9.77
C PRO A 8 7.59 -19.69 -9.79
N ASP A 9 8.15 -20.01 -8.62
CA ASP A 9 9.29 -20.92 -8.43
C ASP A 9 8.92 -22.42 -8.52
N GLY A 10 7.66 -22.74 -8.80
CA GLY A 10 7.14 -24.10 -8.88
C GLY A 10 6.80 -24.74 -7.53
N VAL A 11 6.97 -24.03 -6.42
CA VAL A 11 6.69 -24.57 -5.08
C VAL A 11 5.20 -24.42 -4.75
N PRO A 12 4.49 -25.51 -4.37
CA PRO A 12 3.12 -25.43 -3.88
C PRO A 12 3.02 -24.56 -2.63
N PHE A 13 1.98 -23.73 -2.52
CA PHE A 13 1.88 -22.73 -1.45
C PHE A 13 1.98 -23.30 -0.02
N TRP A 14 1.35 -24.46 0.26
CA TRP A 14 1.49 -25.11 1.57
C TRP A 14 2.90 -25.57 1.89
N GLN A 15 3.61 -26.05 0.87
CA GLN A 15 5.00 -26.44 0.99
C GLN A 15 5.88 -25.21 1.21
N PHE A 16 5.61 -24.10 0.52
CA PHE A 16 6.30 -22.84 0.73
C PHE A 16 6.16 -22.34 2.18
N LEU A 17 4.93 -22.24 2.71
CA LEU A 17 4.71 -21.78 4.09
C LEU A 17 5.47 -22.67 5.10
N LYS A 18 5.45 -23.99 4.88
CA LYS A 18 6.21 -24.95 5.69
C LYS A 18 7.73 -24.72 5.59
N ASN A 19 8.26 -24.58 4.38
CA ASN A 19 9.69 -24.37 4.13
C ASN A 19 10.20 -23.07 4.77
N LYS A 20 9.39 -22.01 4.70
CA LYS A 20 9.69 -20.70 5.30
C LYS A 20 9.37 -20.61 6.78
N LYS A 21 8.84 -21.67 7.41
CA LYS A 21 8.43 -21.73 8.82
C LYS A 21 7.41 -20.64 9.19
N ILE A 22 6.53 -20.28 8.26
CA ILE A 22 5.39 -19.41 8.53
C ILE A 22 4.33 -20.28 9.20
N SER A 23 3.95 -19.96 10.44
CA SER A 23 2.87 -20.67 11.14
C SER A 23 1.55 -20.40 10.45
N TYR A 24 0.78 -21.43 10.12
CA TYR A 24 -0.50 -21.27 9.43
C TYR A 24 -1.53 -22.34 9.81
N SER A 25 -2.81 -22.01 9.64
CA SER A 25 -3.91 -22.98 9.60
C SER A 25 -4.50 -23.03 8.20
N LYS A 26 -4.75 -24.23 7.67
CA LYS A 26 -5.44 -24.38 6.37
C LYS A 26 -6.85 -23.79 6.40
N ALA A 27 -7.49 -23.75 7.57
CA ALA A 27 -8.82 -23.14 7.75
C ALA A 27 -8.81 -21.62 7.55
N ASP A 28 -7.64 -20.96 7.63
CA ASP A 28 -7.51 -19.53 7.38
C ASP A 28 -7.61 -19.17 5.89
N PHE A 29 -7.58 -20.17 5.00
CA PHE A 29 -7.66 -20.06 3.55
C PHE A 29 -8.83 -20.89 3.01
N PRO A 30 -10.08 -20.48 3.27
CA PRO A 30 -11.27 -21.25 2.88
C PRO A 30 -11.37 -21.49 1.36
N PHE A 31 -10.70 -20.68 0.54
CA PHE A 31 -10.63 -20.82 -0.91
C PHE A 31 -9.56 -21.80 -1.42
N LEU A 32 -8.76 -22.42 -0.55
CA LEU A 32 -7.74 -23.42 -0.96
C LEU A 32 -8.14 -24.83 -0.53
N THR A 33 -7.85 -25.83 -1.38
CA THR A 33 -7.95 -27.24 -0.98
C THR A 33 -6.86 -27.61 0.03
N ALA A 34 -7.15 -28.59 0.89
CA ALA A 34 -6.20 -29.09 1.88
C ALA A 34 -5.17 -30.10 1.33
N THR A 35 -5.19 -30.36 0.03
CA THR A 35 -4.27 -31.29 -0.67
C THR A 35 -2.83 -30.78 -0.69
N THR A 36 -1.85 -31.64 -0.98
CA THR A 36 -0.41 -31.26 -1.03
C THR A 36 -0.15 -30.11 -2.00
N ILE A 37 -0.76 -30.18 -3.18
CA ILE A 37 -0.85 -29.07 -4.12
C ILE A 37 -2.23 -28.44 -3.91
N PRO A 38 -2.33 -27.26 -3.26
CA PRO A 38 -3.62 -26.59 -3.12
C PRO A 38 -4.17 -26.19 -4.47
N ALA A 39 -5.47 -26.26 -4.64
CA ALA A 39 -6.20 -25.69 -5.76
C ALA A 39 -7.15 -24.59 -5.26
N VAL A 40 -7.29 -23.54 -6.05
CA VAL A 40 -8.21 -22.42 -5.78
C VAL A 40 -9.66 -22.84 -6.07
N LYS A 41 -10.53 -22.60 -5.08
CA LYS A 41 -11.97 -22.79 -5.17
C LYS A 41 -12.65 -21.42 -5.26
N PRO A 42 -13.72 -21.30 -6.06
CA PRO A 42 -14.57 -20.13 -5.98
C PRO A 42 -15.25 -20.08 -4.62
N VAL A 43 -15.30 -18.89 -4.03
CA VAL A 43 -15.92 -18.62 -2.72
C VAL A 43 -16.81 -17.38 -2.72
N PHE A 44 -16.85 -16.65 -3.84
CA PHE A 44 -17.65 -15.44 -4.02
C PHE A 44 -18.54 -15.56 -5.26
N ASP A 45 -19.75 -15.01 -5.16
CA ASP A 45 -20.61 -14.72 -6.30
C ASP A 45 -20.52 -13.21 -6.58
N PHE A 46 -19.98 -12.83 -7.75
CA PHE A 46 -19.81 -11.41 -8.07
C PHE A 46 -21.14 -10.70 -8.31
N TYR A 47 -22.17 -11.42 -8.79
CA TYR A 47 -23.48 -10.81 -8.99
C TYR A 47 -24.11 -10.46 -7.64
N GLU A 48 -24.06 -11.37 -6.66
CA GLU A 48 -24.49 -11.11 -5.28
C GLU A 48 -23.67 -10.00 -4.62
N PHE A 49 -22.35 -10.00 -4.82
CA PHE A 49 -21.48 -8.95 -4.27
C PHE A 49 -21.88 -7.56 -4.77
N MET A 50 -22.29 -7.44 -6.02
CA MET A 50 -22.72 -6.15 -6.61
C MET A 50 -24.12 -5.72 -6.16
N THR A 51 -24.90 -6.55 -5.46
CA THR A 51 -26.19 -6.15 -4.87
C THR A 51 -26.09 -5.64 -3.44
N LEU A 52 -24.88 -5.62 -2.86
CA LEU A 52 -24.64 -5.12 -1.51
C LEU A 52 -24.83 -3.59 -1.49
N GLU A 53 -25.31 -3.07 -0.37
CA GLU A 53 -25.72 -1.66 -0.27
C GLU A 53 -24.70 -0.78 0.45
N SER A 54 -23.68 -1.38 1.08
CA SER A 54 -22.68 -0.63 1.85
C SER A 54 -21.31 -1.30 1.89
N ARG A 55 -20.29 -0.49 2.21
CA ARG A 55 -18.94 -0.94 2.57
C ARG A 55 -18.96 -1.99 3.67
N GLY A 56 -19.83 -1.84 4.67
CA GLY A 56 -19.92 -2.76 5.81
C GLY A 56 -20.30 -4.18 5.35
N GLU A 57 -21.30 -4.27 4.49
CA GLU A 57 -21.72 -5.54 3.89
C GLU A 57 -20.66 -6.11 2.95
N ALA A 58 -20.05 -5.28 2.11
CA ALA A 58 -18.96 -5.68 1.23
C ALA A 58 -17.77 -6.25 2.00
N LEU A 59 -17.33 -5.57 3.07
CA LEU A 59 -16.25 -6.06 3.94
C LEU A 59 -16.63 -7.39 4.60
N ALA A 60 -17.84 -7.51 5.16
CA ALA A 60 -18.29 -8.75 5.79
C ALA A 60 -18.31 -9.91 4.78
N TYR A 61 -18.75 -9.66 3.54
CA TYR A 61 -18.75 -10.64 2.46
C TYR A 61 -17.32 -11.09 2.11
N LEU A 62 -16.39 -10.14 1.95
CA LEU A 62 -14.99 -10.44 1.64
C LEU A 62 -14.29 -11.20 2.77
N TYR A 63 -14.44 -10.78 4.02
CA TYR A 63 -13.84 -11.47 5.17
C TYR A 63 -14.37 -12.91 5.32
N LYS A 64 -15.65 -13.14 5.04
CA LYS A 64 -16.24 -14.49 5.05
C LYS A 64 -15.55 -15.42 4.06
N GLY A 65 -15.30 -14.97 2.83
CA GLY A 65 -14.69 -15.82 1.80
C GLY A 65 -13.16 -15.80 1.75
N MET A 66 -12.50 -14.76 2.26
CA MET A 66 -11.04 -14.72 2.39
C MET A 66 -10.55 -15.38 3.67
N GLY A 67 -11.39 -15.51 4.71
CA GLY A 67 -10.96 -15.97 6.02
C GLY A 67 -9.91 -15.03 6.61
N ARG A 68 -8.80 -15.59 7.13
CA ARG A 68 -7.67 -14.80 7.65
C ARG A 68 -6.51 -14.69 6.66
N SER A 69 -6.69 -15.14 5.42
CA SER A 69 -5.62 -15.22 4.41
C SER A 69 -4.92 -13.88 4.12
N LEU A 70 -5.63 -12.74 4.20
CA LEU A 70 -5.02 -11.41 4.02
C LEU A 70 -3.91 -11.13 5.03
N ASN A 71 -4.00 -11.70 6.24
CA ASN A 71 -2.97 -11.55 7.27
C ASN A 71 -1.69 -12.34 6.98
N TYR A 72 -1.71 -13.21 5.95
CA TYR A 72 -0.55 -13.96 5.51
C TYR A 72 0.24 -13.28 4.39
N VAL A 73 -0.32 -12.25 3.74
CA VAL A 73 0.39 -11.50 2.70
C VAL A 73 1.67 -10.88 3.23
N GLY A 74 1.61 -10.21 4.40
CA GLY A 74 2.78 -9.66 5.08
C GLY A 74 3.88 -10.70 5.36
N PRO A 75 3.59 -11.78 6.11
CA PRO A 75 4.55 -12.84 6.38
C PRO A 75 5.16 -13.51 5.14
N VAL A 76 4.39 -13.67 4.06
CA VAL A 76 4.90 -14.22 2.79
C VAL A 76 5.96 -13.27 2.19
N LEU A 77 5.61 -11.99 2.05
CA LEU A 77 6.51 -10.98 1.50
C LEU A 77 7.78 -10.77 2.32
N ASP A 78 7.72 -10.97 3.63
CA ASP A 78 8.89 -10.84 4.51
C ASP A 78 9.99 -11.84 4.20
N THR A 79 9.65 -12.93 3.53
CA THR A 79 10.61 -13.95 3.11
C THR A 79 11.24 -13.67 1.75
N GLU A 80 10.69 -12.70 1.02
CA GLU A 80 11.11 -12.29 -0.33
C GLU A 80 11.86 -10.96 -0.32
N LEU A 81 11.56 -10.10 0.66
CA LEU A 81 12.22 -8.82 0.83
C LEU A 81 13.43 -8.96 1.76
N PRO A 82 14.58 -8.33 1.45
CA PRO A 82 15.81 -8.43 2.25
C PRO A 82 15.63 -8.15 3.75
N HIS A 83 14.67 -7.29 4.10
CA HIS A 83 14.43 -6.84 5.48
C HIS A 83 12.99 -7.01 5.97
N GLY A 84 12.05 -7.44 5.11
CA GLY A 84 10.72 -7.93 5.46
C GLY A 84 10.02 -7.21 6.61
N PHE A 85 9.77 -5.91 6.49
CA PHE A 85 9.25 -5.08 7.60
C PHE A 85 8.01 -4.24 7.28
N ASN A 86 7.60 -4.18 6.02
CA ASN A 86 6.42 -3.46 5.58
C ASN A 86 5.17 -4.33 5.72
N ASP A 87 4.11 -3.76 6.28
CA ASP A 87 2.82 -4.39 6.49
C ASP A 87 2.02 -4.41 5.20
N HIS A 88 1.65 -5.62 4.78
CA HIS A 88 0.73 -5.86 3.68
C HIS A 88 -0.45 -6.72 4.15
N THR A 89 -0.74 -6.73 5.46
CA THR A 89 -1.90 -7.42 6.03
C THR A 89 -3.21 -6.68 5.75
N ASP A 90 -4.31 -7.17 6.30
CA ASP A 90 -5.62 -6.58 6.12
C ASP A 90 -5.68 -5.11 6.56
N ARG A 91 -4.90 -4.70 7.56
CA ARG A 91 -4.76 -3.30 7.99
C ARG A 91 -4.37 -2.36 6.84
N HIS A 92 -3.40 -2.77 6.01
CA HIS A 92 -3.01 -1.98 4.84
C HIS A 92 -4.17 -1.85 3.87
N THR A 93 -4.78 -2.98 3.53
CA THR A 93 -5.85 -3.04 2.53
C THR A 93 -7.14 -2.35 2.98
N LEU A 94 -7.42 -2.35 4.29
CA LEU A 94 -8.52 -1.60 4.91
C LEU A 94 -8.32 -0.10 4.79
N TRP A 95 -7.10 0.38 5.08
CA TRP A 95 -6.75 1.78 4.92
C TRP A 95 -6.88 2.20 3.45
N VAL A 96 -6.35 1.38 2.52
CA VAL A 96 -6.44 1.67 1.08
C VAL A 96 -7.89 1.70 0.64
N SER A 97 -8.70 0.70 0.98
CA SER A 97 -10.14 0.67 0.68
C SER A 97 -10.86 1.94 1.16
N GLU A 98 -10.59 2.38 2.39
CA GLU A 98 -11.20 3.59 2.93
C GLU A 98 -10.78 4.84 2.15
N ARG A 99 -9.49 4.96 1.81
CA ARG A 99 -8.99 6.13 1.09
C ARG A 99 -9.44 6.16 -0.37
N VAL A 100 -9.59 5.00 -1.03
CA VAL A 100 -10.17 4.94 -2.38
C VAL A 100 -11.58 5.50 -2.38
N MET A 101 -12.40 5.09 -1.41
CA MET A 101 -13.77 5.60 -1.26
C MET A 101 -13.78 7.11 -1.00
N GLU A 102 -12.98 7.58 -0.03
CA GLU A 102 -12.88 9.00 0.28
C GLU A 102 -12.48 9.83 -0.94
N LEU A 103 -11.48 9.37 -1.69
CA LEU A 103 -10.99 10.06 -2.89
C LEU A 103 -12.06 10.16 -3.97
N LEU A 104 -12.78 9.06 -4.24
CA LEU A 104 -13.88 9.04 -5.23
C LEU A 104 -15.05 9.92 -4.79
N GLN A 105 -15.42 9.86 -3.51
CA GLN A 105 -16.47 10.71 -2.94
C GLN A 105 -16.13 12.19 -3.07
N ARG A 106 -14.88 12.58 -2.76
CA ARG A 106 -14.45 13.96 -2.94
C ARG A 106 -14.45 14.34 -4.41
N ALA A 107 -13.90 13.50 -5.29
CA ALA A 107 -13.85 13.80 -6.72
C ALA A 107 -15.25 14.07 -7.27
N GLY A 108 -16.18 13.13 -7.06
CA GLY A 108 -17.50 13.20 -7.67
C GLY A 108 -18.51 14.13 -6.99
N THR A 109 -18.59 14.13 -5.66
CA THR A 109 -19.64 14.89 -4.95
C THR A 109 -19.23 16.33 -4.67
N ALA A 110 -17.95 16.59 -4.40
CA ALA A 110 -17.52 17.86 -3.81
C ALA A 110 -16.82 18.82 -4.80
N TYR A 111 -16.31 18.36 -5.94
CA TYR A 111 -15.41 19.20 -6.73
C TYR A 111 -15.62 19.23 -8.25
N ASP A 112 -16.08 18.16 -8.90
CA ASP A 112 -16.30 18.20 -10.36
C ASP A 112 -17.74 17.92 -10.82
N GLY A 113 -18.62 17.52 -9.89
CA GLY A 113 -20.03 17.22 -10.16
C GLY A 113 -20.24 15.99 -11.04
N ARG A 114 -19.20 15.17 -11.26
CA ARG A 114 -19.31 13.90 -11.97
C ARG A 114 -19.75 12.84 -10.98
N ASP A 115 -20.67 11.95 -11.35
CA ASP A 115 -21.18 10.93 -10.43
C ASP A 115 -20.19 9.74 -10.29
N TYR A 116 -18.98 10.05 -9.79
CA TYR A 116 -17.91 9.07 -9.54
C TYR A 116 -18.11 8.28 -8.26
N TYR A 117 -19.10 8.63 -7.45
CA TYR A 117 -19.36 7.97 -6.18
C TYR A 117 -20.83 7.59 -6.06
N THR A 118 -21.11 6.34 -6.35
CA THR A 118 -22.41 5.68 -6.19
C THR A 118 -22.29 4.52 -5.20
N GLY A 119 -23.41 3.94 -4.75
CA GLY A 119 -23.38 2.71 -3.96
C GLY A 119 -22.64 1.56 -4.66
N GLU A 120 -22.78 1.47 -5.99
CA GLU A 120 -22.02 0.52 -6.81
C GLU A 120 -20.50 0.79 -6.71
N THR A 121 -20.09 2.05 -6.82
CA THR A 121 -18.67 2.41 -6.76
C THR A 121 -18.09 2.20 -5.35
N GLU A 122 -18.88 2.40 -4.29
CA GLU A 122 -18.47 2.09 -2.92
C GLU A 122 -18.14 0.60 -2.73
N VAL A 123 -18.98 -0.28 -3.27
CA VAL A 123 -18.77 -1.74 -3.26
C VAL A 123 -17.52 -2.12 -4.07
N LEU A 124 -17.32 -1.52 -5.24
CA LEU A 124 -16.15 -1.75 -6.08
C LEU A 124 -14.86 -1.22 -5.43
N ALA A 125 -14.88 -0.03 -4.84
CA ALA A 125 -13.77 0.57 -4.11
C ALA A 125 -13.34 -0.32 -2.93
N THR A 126 -14.32 -0.91 -2.24
CA THR A 126 -14.07 -1.88 -1.17
C THR A 126 -13.36 -3.12 -1.70
N LEU A 127 -13.86 -3.71 -2.80
CA LEU A 127 -13.25 -4.88 -3.42
C LEU A 127 -11.81 -4.63 -3.87
N VAL A 128 -11.58 -3.56 -4.64
CA VAL A 128 -10.25 -3.28 -5.18
C VAL A 128 -9.27 -2.90 -4.09
N GLY A 129 -9.67 -2.07 -3.11
CA GLY A 129 -8.80 -1.70 -2.00
C GLY A 129 -8.40 -2.92 -1.16
N MET A 130 -9.36 -3.81 -0.86
CA MET A 130 -9.12 -5.00 -0.06
C MET A 130 -8.25 -6.06 -0.75
N LEU A 131 -8.39 -6.21 -2.08
CA LEU A 131 -7.81 -7.34 -2.80
C LEU A 131 -6.74 -6.98 -3.84
N HIS A 132 -6.38 -5.71 -4.03
CA HIS A 132 -5.37 -5.31 -5.04
C HIS A 132 -4.03 -6.03 -4.89
N ASP A 133 -3.62 -6.30 -3.64
CA ASP A 133 -2.31 -6.84 -3.28
C ASP A 133 -2.35 -8.35 -2.95
N VAL A 134 -3.49 -9.04 -3.14
CA VAL A 134 -3.65 -10.45 -2.73
C VAL A 134 -2.72 -11.42 -3.47
N GLY A 135 -2.29 -11.05 -4.68
CA GLY A 135 -1.32 -11.78 -5.49
C GLY A 135 0.04 -11.95 -4.83
N ASN A 136 0.38 -11.09 -3.86
CA ASN A 136 1.59 -11.23 -3.05
C ASN A 136 1.63 -12.54 -2.22
N LEU A 137 0.51 -13.27 -2.08
CA LEU A 137 0.54 -14.65 -1.57
C LEU A 137 1.37 -15.60 -2.46
N LEU A 138 1.42 -15.34 -3.77
CA LEU A 138 2.19 -16.11 -4.74
C LEU A 138 3.60 -15.55 -4.95
N GLY A 139 3.75 -14.23 -4.85
CA GLY A 139 5.05 -13.57 -4.87
C GLY A 139 4.93 -12.07 -5.16
N ARG A 140 6.02 -11.34 -4.88
CA ARG A 140 6.09 -9.88 -5.07
C ARG A 140 6.15 -9.47 -6.54
N GLU A 141 6.88 -10.26 -7.34
CA GLU A 141 7.05 -10.00 -8.77
C GLU A 141 5.70 -10.22 -9.49
N GLU A 142 5.24 -9.23 -10.25
CA GLU A 142 3.97 -9.25 -10.97
C GLU A 142 2.72 -9.51 -10.11
N HIS A 143 2.77 -9.09 -8.83
CA HIS A 143 1.67 -9.30 -7.87
C HIS A 143 0.32 -8.77 -8.37
N SER A 144 0.28 -7.67 -9.13
CA SER A 144 -0.95 -7.16 -9.75
C SER A 144 -1.63 -8.18 -10.68
N GLY A 145 -0.85 -8.82 -11.56
CA GLY A 145 -1.33 -9.89 -12.44
C GLY A 145 -1.72 -11.15 -11.67
N ALA A 146 -0.93 -11.52 -10.66
CA ALA A 146 -1.24 -12.64 -9.76
C ALA A 146 -2.54 -12.40 -8.96
N SER A 147 -2.79 -11.17 -8.50
CA SER A 147 -4.05 -10.77 -7.85
C SER A 147 -5.21 -11.04 -8.79
N MET A 148 -5.13 -10.59 -10.05
CA MET A 148 -6.20 -10.82 -11.01
C MET A 148 -6.41 -12.28 -11.38
N TRP A 149 -5.33 -13.05 -11.53
CA TRP A 149 -5.41 -14.49 -11.73
C TRP A 149 -6.16 -15.19 -10.60
N LEU A 150 -5.95 -14.76 -9.35
CA LEU A 150 -6.59 -15.30 -8.17
C LEU A 150 -8.07 -14.87 -8.11
N LEU A 151 -8.34 -13.57 -8.27
CA LEU A 151 -9.68 -12.98 -8.31
C LEU A 151 -10.59 -13.65 -9.35
N ASP A 152 -10.08 -13.90 -10.56
CA ASP A 152 -10.79 -14.61 -11.63
C ASP A 152 -11.26 -16.02 -11.22
N ARG A 153 -10.60 -16.64 -10.24
CA ARG A 153 -10.93 -17.98 -9.72
C ARG A 153 -11.77 -17.93 -8.45
N LEU A 154 -11.64 -16.88 -7.65
CA LEU A 154 -12.40 -16.69 -6.41
C LEU A 154 -13.86 -16.26 -6.71
N PHE A 155 -14.07 -15.44 -7.74
CA PHE A 155 -15.38 -14.87 -8.08
C PHE A 155 -16.06 -15.60 -9.25
N MET A 156 -17.29 -16.08 -9.00
CA MET A 156 -18.21 -16.64 -9.99
C MET A 156 -19.18 -15.57 -10.52
N GLN A 157 -20.01 -15.94 -11.51
CA GLN A 157 -21.08 -15.10 -12.10
C GLN A 157 -20.66 -13.71 -12.62
N ARG A 158 -19.35 -13.48 -12.79
CA ARG A 158 -18.76 -12.21 -13.25
C ARG A 158 -19.34 -11.67 -14.56
N GLN A 159 -19.83 -12.56 -15.43
CA GLN A 159 -20.43 -12.19 -16.71
C GLN A 159 -21.77 -11.45 -16.56
N ARG A 160 -22.48 -11.62 -15.44
CA ARG A 160 -23.73 -10.91 -15.16
C ARG A 160 -23.51 -9.43 -14.86
N GLN A 161 -22.30 -9.07 -14.43
CA GLN A 161 -21.87 -7.70 -14.13
C GLN A 161 -20.55 -7.39 -14.86
N ARG A 162 -20.53 -7.64 -16.19
CA ARG A 162 -19.29 -7.63 -16.98
C ARG A 162 -18.55 -6.30 -16.90
N GLN A 163 -19.25 -5.17 -16.98
CA GLN A 163 -18.64 -3.84 -16.95
C GLN A 163 -17.95 -3.58 -15.61
N ALA A 164 -18.65 -3.83 -14.50
CA ALA A 164 -18.10 -3.72 -13.16
C ALA A 164 -16.88 -4.64 -12.96
N TRP A 165 -16.94 -5.89 -13.43
CA TRP A 165 -15.77 -6.79 -13.37
C TRP A 165 -14.57 -6.29 -14.19
N GLN A 166 -14.81 -5.71 -15.36
CA GLN A 166 -13.72 -5.10 -16.14
C GLN A 166 -13.10 -3.91 -15.41
N ALA A 167 -13.90 -3.09 -14.71
CA ALA A 167 -13.38 -2.00 -13.89
C ALA A 167 -12.48 -2.52 -12.75
N VAL A 168 -12.90 -3.57 -12.05
CA VAL A 168 -12.09 -4.26 -11.02
C VAL A 168 -10.78 -4.76 -11.62
N LYS A 169 -10.88 -5.48 -12.74
CA LYS A 169 -9.72 -6.04 -13.42
C LYS A 169 -8.73 -4.96 -13.81
N TYR A 170 -9.22 -3.91 -14.46
CA TYR A 170 -8.37 -2.82 -14.91
C TYR A 170 -7.72 -2.09 -13.74
N ALA A 171 -8.48 -1.79 -12.68
CA ALA A 171 -7.96 -1.11 -11.50
C ALA A 171 -6.85 -1.92 -10.83
N ILE A 172 -7.04 -3.22 -10.60
CA ILE A 172 -6.08 -4.07 -9.89
C ILE A 172 -4.89 -4.46 -10.78
N GLU A 173 -5.09 -4.82 -12.05
CA GLU A 173 -3.99 -5.24 -12.91
C GLU A 173 -3.01 -4.08 -13.16
N TYR A 174 -3.52 -2.85 -13.28
CA TYR A 174 -2.75 -1.70 -13.71
C TYR A 174 -2.49 -0.66 -12.60
N HIS A 175 -2.54 -1.05 -11.32
CA HIS A 175 -2.23 -0.15 -10.20
C HIS A 175 -0.72 0.06 -9.95
N GLU A 176 0.16 -0.62 -10.69
CA GLU A 176 1.61 -0.49 -10.56
C GLU A 176 2.32 -0.11 -11.87
N GLU A 177 3.35 0.74 -11.75
CA GLU A 177 4.14 1.25 -12.87
C GLU A 177 4.79 0.16 -13.75
N PRO A 178 5.37 -0.93 -13.18
CA PRO A 178 5.97 -1.98 -14.00
C PRO A 178 4.95 -2.66 -14.94
N THR A 179 3.73 -2.90 -14.47
CA THR A 179 2.68 -3.53 -15.29
C THR A 179 2.17 -2.58 -16.37
N LEU A 180 1.95 -1.30 -16.05
CA LEU A 180 1.61 -0.28 -17.06
C LEU A 180 2.68 -0.23 -18.18
N LYS A 181 3.96 -0.19 -17.82
CA LYS A 181 5.08 -0.20 -18.77
C LYS A 181 5.11 -1.46 -19.63
N ARG A 182 4.97 -2.64 -19.03
CA ARG A 182 4.96 -3.93 -19.73
C ARG A 182 3.86 -3.98 -20.81
N HIS A 183 2.69 -3.43 -20.50
CA HIS A 183 1.54 -3.42 -21.39
C HIS A 183 1.45 -2.19 -22.30
N GLN A 184 2.43 -1.27 -22.23
CA GLN A 184 2.46 -0.02 -23.01
C GLN A 184 1.22 0.86 -22.79
N LEU A 185 0.68 0.84 -21.56
CA LEU A 185 -0.47 1.64 -21.15
C LEU A 185 0.00 2.88 -20.40
N ALA A 186 -0.65 4.01 -20.67
CA ALA A 186 -0.47 5.23 -19.88
C ALA A 186 -1.52 5.30 -18.76
N LEU A 187 -1.16 5.83 -17.59
CA LEU A 187 -2.11 5.96 -16.47
C LEU A 187 -3.33 6.83 -16.84
N LYS A 188 -3.14 7.82 -17.72
CA LYS A 188 -4.22 8.68 -18.28
C LYS A 188 -5.29 7.92 -19.07
N GLU A 189 -5.01 6.72 -19.54
CA GLU A 189 -5.98 5.83 -20.23
C GLU A 189 -6.82 5.02 -19.22
N GLY A 190 -6.58 5.27 -17.92
CA GLY A 190 -7.27 4.61 -16.83
C GLY A 190 -8.68 5.08 -16.56
N ILE A 191 -9.19 4.63 -15.42
CA ILE A 191 -10.53 4.94 -14.92
C ILE A 191 -10.44 5.53 -13.50
N PRO A 192 -11.45 6.32 -13.04
CA PRO A 192 -11.43 6.92 -11.70
C PRO A 192 -11.15 5.93 -10.57
N LEU A 193 -11.72 4.72 -10.63
CA LEU A 193 -11.47 3.66 -9.64
C LEU A 193 -9.98 3.27 -9.55
N GLN A 194 -9.29 3.18 -10.69
CA GLN A 194 -7.86 2.89 -10.74
C GLN A 194 -7.05 4.07 -10.20
N TRP A 195 -7.37 5.30 -10.61
CA TRP A 195 -6.63 6.49 -10.18
C TRP A 195 -6.74 6.67 -8.66
N ALA A 196 -7.93 6.48 -8.10
CA ALA A 196 -8.14 6.48 -6.66
C ALA A 196 -7.37 5.36 -5.95
N LEU A 197 -7.35 4.13 -6.50
CA LEU A 197 -6.55 3.01 -5.97
C LEU A 197 -5.06 3.31 -5.97
N VAL A 198 -4.52 3.79 -7.10
CA VAL A 198 -3.11 4.16 -7.22
C VAL A 198 -2.76 5.25 -6.21
N LEU A 199 -3.55 6.31 -6.15
CA LEU A 199 -3.30 7.42 -5.23
C LEU A 199 -3.35 6.96 -3.77
N ALA A 200 -4.38 6.19 -3.37
CA ALA A 200 -4.48 5.62 -2.03
C ALA A 200 -3.26 4.74 -1.71
N ASP A 201 -2.98 3.72 -2.52
CA ASP A 201 -1.86 2.80 -2.27
C ASP A 201 -0.52 3.55 -2.12
N LYS A 202 -0.21 4.49 -3.02
CA LYS A 202 1.05 5.24 -2.94
C LYS A 202 1.12 6.18 -1.74
N MET A 203 -0.02 6.68 -1.25
CA MET A 203 -0.09 7.55 -0.08
C MET A 203 0.02 6.79 1.26
N HIS A 204 -0.16 5.47 1.27
CA HIS A 204 -0.03 4.67 2.48
C HIS A 204 1.43 4.45 2.85
N VAL A 205 2.03 5.49 3.45
CA VAL A 205 3.39 5.48 3.99
C VAL A 205 3.33 5.88 5.46
N GLY A 206 4.12 5.21 6.31
CA GLY A 206 4.17 5.55 7.72
C GLY A 206 4.33 4.36 8.63
N ARG A 207 4.45 4.64 9.93
CA ARG A 207 4.66 3.62 10.97
C ARG A 207 3.48 2.67 11.13
N ASP A 208 2.30 3.10 10.70
CA ASP A 208 1.12 2.26 10.58
C ASP A 208 1.33 1.13 9.57
N ARG A 209 2.24 1.28 8.60
CA ARG A 209 2.75 0.18 7.76
C ARG A 209 3.77 -0.72 8.46
N ILE A 210 4.05 -0.54 9.75
CA ILE A 210 5.03 -1.34 10.50
C ILE A 210 4.41 -1.96 11.78
N GLY A 211 3.27 -1.46 12.22
CA GLY A 211 2.64 -1.88 13.49
C GLY A 211 2.35 -3.39 13.54
N GLY A 212 2.54 -4.03 14.69
CA GLY A 212 2.29 -5.46 14.87
C GLY A 212 3.50 -6.36 14.59
N ARG A 213 4.57 -5.83 13.96
CA ARG A 213 5.87 -6.50 13.90
C ARG A 213 6.74 -6.06 15.06
N SER A 214 7.52 -7.00 15.59
CA SER A 214 8.42 -6.74 16.71
C SER A 214 9.55 -5.82 16.24
N PHE A 215 9.45 -4.53 16.57
CA PHE A 215 10.56 -3.57 16.43
C PHE A 215 11.86 -4.19 16.93
N LYS A 216 11.81 -4.83 18.11
CA LYS A 216 12.93 -5.55 18.71
C LYS A 216 13.59 -6.57 17.78
N ASP A 217 12.81 -7.31 16.99
CA ASP A 217 13.37 -8.28 16.03
C ASP A 217 13.88 -7.59 14.76
N GLY A 218 13.23 -6.50 14.33
CA GLY A 218 13.77 -5.61 13.29
C GLY A 218 15.16 -5.09 13.67
N ILE A 219 15.39 -4.73 14.94
CA ILE A 219 16.70 -4.26 15.43
C ILE A 219 17.74 -5.36 15.29
N LYS A 220 17.44 -6.55 15.81
CA LYS A 220 18.34 -7.71 15.74
C LYS A 220 18.71 -8.07 14.30
N LYS A 221 17.78 -7.91 13.37
CA LYS A 221 17.96 -8.21 11.95
C LYS A 221 18.49 -7.03 11.12
N ARG A 222 18.83 -5.91 11.76
CA ARG A 222 19.29 -4.68 11.10
C ARG A 222 18.31 -4.17 10.03
N ALA A 223 17.00 -4.33 10.25
CA ALA A 223 15.96 -3.92 9.30
C ALA A 223 16.00 -2.41 8.98
N PHE A 224 16.49 -1.59 9.90
CA PHE A 224 16.62 -0.14 9.75
C PHE A 224 17.84 0.30 8.93
N ASP A 225 18.67 -0.63 8.47
CA ASP A 225 19.64 -0.36 7.41
C ASP A 225 18.92 -0.20 6.05
N ASP A 226 17.69 -0.70 5.92
CA ASP A 226 16.79 -0.40 4.80
C ASP A 226 16.21 1.00 4.94
N LEU A 227 16.42 1.81 3.92
CA LEU A 227 15.92 3.17 3.89
C LEU A 227 14.39 3.26 3.85
N HIS A 228 13.71 2.30 3.21
CA HIS A 228 12.24 2.28 3.18
C HIS A 228 11.67 2.13 4.58
N ILE A 229 12.21 1.16 5.32
CA ILE A 229 11.75 0.81 6.68
C ILE A 229 12.07 1.95 7.65
N LEU A 230 13.25 2.55 7.53
CA LEU A 230 13.61 3.72 8.32
C LEU A 230 12.66 4.89 8.06
N LEU A 231 12.38 5.21 6.80
CA LEU A 231 11.47 6.29 6.43
C LEU A 231 10.04 6.03 6.92
N GLU A 232 9.53 4.81 6.75
CA GLU A 232 8.21 4.43 7.29
C GLU A 232 8.16 4.58 8.81
N CYS A 233 9.21 4.21 9.55
CA CYS A 233 9.23 4.40 11.01
C CYS A 233 9.21 5.86 11.45
N LEU A 234 9.81 6.74 10.66
CA LEU A 234 9.94 8.15 10.97
C LEU A 234 8.68 8.95 10.60
N ILE A 235 7.89 8.47 9.64
CA ILE A 235 6.61 9.07 9.28
C ILE A 235 5.55 8.56 10.26
N VAL A 236 5.11 9.42 11.17
CA VAL A 236 4.13 9.03 12.21
C VAL A 236 2.68 9.11 11.73
N ARG A 237 2.43 9.91 10.70
CA ARG A 237 1.11 10.11 10.09
C ARG A 237 1.27 10.52 8.63
N SER A 238 0.44 9.94 7.76
CA SER A 238 0.27 10.34 6.36
C SER A 238 -1.19 10.76 6.16
N THR A 239 -1.39 12.01 5.74
CA THR A 239 -2.72 12.61 5.53
C THR A 239 -2.73 13.47 4.28
N TRP A 240 -3.90 13.85 3.79
CA TRP A 240 -3.99 14.69 2.61
C TRP A 240 -5.17 15.66 2.70
N CYS A 241 -5.10 16.74 1.95
CA CYS A 241 -6.23 17.61 1.68
C CYS A 241 -6.14 18.22 0.29
N ILE A 242 -7.23 18.86 -0.14
CA ILE A 242 -7.22 19.76 -1.29
C ILE A 242 -7.30 21.17 -0.73
N ALA A 243 -6.29 21.99 -1.01
CA ALA A 243 -6.19 23.36 -0.51
C ALA A 243 -5.65 24.28 -1.59
N ALA A 244 -6.31 25.43 -1.78
CA ALA A 244 -5.91 26.46 -2.75
C ALA A 244 -5.65 25.90 -4.17
N GLY A 245 -6.52 25.00 -4.64
CA GLY A 245 -6.41 24.39 -5.98
C GLY A 245 -5.29 23.35 -6.10
N LYS A 246 -4.67 22.91 -5.00
CA LYS A 246 -3.62 21.87 -4.99
C LYS A 246 -4.02 20.67 -4.15
N PHE A 247 -3.55 19.49 -4.55
CA PHE A 247 -3.56 18.31 -3.69
C PHE A 247 -2.33 18.35 -2.81
N VAL A 248 -2.52 18.36 -1.49
CA VAL A 248 -1.43 18.46 -0.52
C VAL A 248 -1.38 17.17 0.29
N TRP A 249 -0.32 16.40 0.09
CA TRP A 249 0.00 15.20 0.85
C TRP A 249 0.94 15.56 2.01
N PHE A 250 0.43 15.49 3.24
CA PHE A 250 1.16 15.79 4.46
C PHE A 250 1.75 14.53 5.08
N LEU A 251 3.05 14.59 5.38
CA LEU A 251 3.82 13.60 6.10
C LEU A 251 4.28 14.23 7.41
N ASP A 252 3.85 13.67 8.53
CA ASP A 252 4.35 14.10 9.82
C ASP A 252 5.54 13.26 10.23
N PHE A 253 6.59 13.96 10.59
CA PHE A 253 7.88 13.41 10.90
C PHE A 253 8.12 13.41 12.41
N SER A 254 8.65 12.31 12.95
CA SER A 254 9.15 12.28 14.32
C SER A 254 10.23 11.23 14.51
N VAL A 255 11.25 11.58 15.28
CA VAL A 255 12.33 10.68 15.72
C VAL A 255 12.09 10.11 17.11
N ASP A 256 11.13 10.64 17.88
CA ASP A 256 10.99 10.33 19.31
C ASP A 256 10.70 8.86 19.53
N THR A 257 9.85 8.25 18.69
CA THR A 257 9.53 6.82 18.77
C THR A 257 10.76 5.94 18.53
N LEU A 258 11.68 6.35 17.64
CA LEU A 258 12.94 5.62 17.44
C LEU A 258 13.91 5.89 18.59
N GLN A 259 13.98 7.11 19.12
CA GLN A 259 14.78 7.37 20.32
C GLN A 259 14.36 6.51 21.51
N ASP A 260 13.05 6.41 21.78
CA ASP A 260 12.52 5.60 22.89
C ASP A 260 12.85 4.11 22.74
N LYS A 261 12.94 3.63 21.49
CA LYS A 261 13.21 2.21 21.19
C LYS A 261 14.69 1.91 20.97
N PHE A 262 15.51 2.93 20.73
CA PHE A 262 16.91 2.84 20.42
C PHE A 262 17.67 3.96 21.12
N GLU A 263 18.19 3.69 22.32
CA GLU A 263 19.02 4.65 23.06
C GLU A 263 20.24 5.13 22.24
N ALA A 264 20.78 4.26 21.37
CA ALA A 264 21.85 4.59 20.43
C ALA A 264 21.42 5.50 19.27
N PHE A 265 20.10 5.63 19.01
CA PHE A 265 19.55 6.47 17.96
C PHE A 265 19.66 7.95 18.28
N THR A 266 19.81 8.31 19.55
CA THR A 266 20.24 9.65 19.95
C THR A 266 21.38 9.50 20.93
N LYS A 267 22.64 9.57 20.45
CA LYS A 267 23.83 9.41 21.33
C LYS A 267 24.06 10.59 22.29
N GLY A 268 23.03 11.07 22.99
CA GLY A 268 23.09 12.04 24.09
C GLY A 268 23.59 13.45 23.74
N ARG A 269 24.04 13.72 22.50
CA ARG A 269 24.60 15.01 22.07
C ARG A 269 23.73 15.72 21.03
N GLY A 270 22.44 15.42 20.98
CA GLY A 270 21.53 15.91 19.92
C GLY A 270 21.89 15.41 18.51
N ARG A 271 22.56 14.25 18.42
CA ARG A 271 22.92 13.59 17.15
C ARG A 271 22.04 12.37 16.95
N ILE A 272 21.26 12.37 15.87
CA ILE A 272 20.43 11.24 15.46
C ILE A 272 21.31 10.20 14.74
N TRP A 273 21.15 8.91 15.07
CA TRP A 273 21.73 7.82 14.30
C TRP A 273 21.00 7.72 12.97
N VAL A 274 21.76 7.70 11.91
CA VAL A 274 21.28 7.47 10.55
C VAL A 274 22.26 6.49 9.91
N PRO A 275 21.83 5.72 8.90
CA PRO A 275 22.73 4.86 8.16
C PRO A 275 23.99 5.62 7.69
N PRO A 276 25.17 5.00 7.61
CA PRO A 276 26.44 5.69 7.36
C PRO A 276 26.43 6.62 6.14
N LYS A 277 25.74 6.21 5.06
CA LYS A 277 25.57 7.01 3.83
C LYS A 277 24.90 8.37 4.08
N ILE A 278 24.06 8.46 5.10
CA ILE A 278 23.29 9.64 5.50
C ILE A 278 24.06 10.40 6.59
N GLN A 279 24.78 9.67 7.45
CA GLN A 279 25.63 10.21 8.49
C GLN A 279 26.73 11.14 7.93
N THR A 280 27.30 10.80 6.77
CA THR A 280 28.30 11.64 6.10
C THR A 280 27.75 13.02 5.72
N ARG A 281 26.48 13.11 5.28
CA ARG A 281 25.83 14.39 4.94
C ARG A 281 25.56 15.23 6.20
N PHE A 282 25.07 14.60 7.26
CA PHE A 282 24.79 15.27 8.53
C PHE A 282 26.04 15.78 9.26
N ILE A 283 27.07 14.94 9.42
CA ILE A 283 28.23 15.27 10.25
C ILE A 283 29.16 16.25 9.54
N ASN A 284 29.35 16.12 8.23
CA ASN A 284 30.40 16.85 7.52
C ASN A 284 29.90 18.13 6.84
N GLN A 285 28.60 18.26 6.57
CA GLN A 285 28.05 19.41 5.81
C GLN A 285 27.14 20.33 6.65
N GLY A 286 26.83 19.97 7.90
CA GLY A 286 26.00 20.81 8.78
C GLY A 286 24.52 20.89 8.39
N THR A 287 24.05 20.02 7.51
CA THR A 287 22.66 19.96 7.04
C THR A 287 21.71 19.56 8.18
N LYS A 288 20.57 20.25 8.26
CA LYS A 288 19.47 19.91 9.17
C LYS A 288 18.82 18.57 8.76
N TYR A 289 18.16 17.92 9.71
CA TYR A 289 17.69 16.55 9.55
C TYR A 289 16.52 16.41 8.58
N ARG A 290 15.54 17.30 8.64
CA ARG A 290 14.38 17.34 7.72
C ARG A 290 14.79 17.47 6.24
N GLU A 291 15.88 18.17 5.93
CA GLU A 291 16.40 18.33 4.56
C GLU A 291 17.05 17.02 4.08
N THR A 292 17.76 16.34 4.98
CA THR A 292 18.30 15.00 4.70
C THR A 292 17.17 14.00 4.50
N PHE A 293 16.11 14.08 5.31
CA PHE A 293 14.90 13.28 5.12
C PHE A 293 14.27 13.51 3.76
N ARG A 294 14.09 14.76 3.34
CA ARG A 294 13.57 15.09 2.01
C ARG A 294 14.35 14.39 0.91
N GLU A 295 15.67 14.44 0.94
CA GLU A 295 16.52 13.79 -0.06
C GLU A 295 16.35 12.26 -0.05
N MET A 296 16.34 11.65 1.14
CA MET A 296 16.12 10.21 1.30
C MET A 296 14.75 9.78 0.80
N PHE A 297 13.72 10.55 1.16
CA PHE A 297 12.35 10.31 0.74
C PHE A 297 12.22 10.39 -0.76
N LEU A 298 12.76 11.42 -1.42
CA LEU A 298 12.71 11.55 -2.88
C LEU A 298 13.51 10.45 -3.59
N ALA A 299 14.66 10.04 -3.05
CA ALA A 299 15.45 8.95 -3.61
C ALA A 299 14.71 7.60 -3.54
N THR A 300 13.89 7.41 -2.50
CA THR A 300 13.20 6.15 -2.20
C THR A 300 11.80 6.09 -2.81
N TYR A 301 11.01 7.16 -2.61
CA TYR A 301 9.60 7.27 -2.96
C TYR A 301 9.35 8.12 -4.21
N GLY A 302 10.37 8.74 -4.81
CA GLY A 302 10.21 9.65 -5.97
C GLY A 302 9.34 9.10 -7.12
N PRO A 303 9.56 7.85 -7.59
CA PRO A 303 8.66 7.24 -8.58
C PRO A 303 7.21 7.11 -8.09
N ARG A 304 7.00 6.70 -6.84
CA ARG A 304 5.65 6.59 -6.23
C ARG A 304 4.96 7.94 -6.12
N VAL A 305 5.70 8.99 -5.73
CA VAL A 305 5.20 10.37 -5.63
C VAL A 305 4.75 10.86 -7.01
N ARG A 306 5.54 10.62 -8.07
CA ARG A 306 5.16 11.01 -9.44
C ARG A 306 3.89 10.30 -9.89
N MET A 307 3.78 9.00 -9.65
CA MET A 307 2.60 8.22 -10.00
C MET A 307 1.36 8.68 -9.21
N ALA A 308 1.52 9.00 -7.92
CA ALA A 308 0.46 9.57 -7.09
C ALA A 308 0.02 10.96 -7.61
N ALA A 309 0.97 11.82 -7.98
CA ALA A 309 0.66 13.14 -8.52
C ALA A 309 -0.07 13.07 -9.87
N GLU A 310 0.33 12.15 -10.76
CA GLU A 310 -0.39 11.91 -12.01
C GLU A 310 -1.82 11.39 -11.75
N ALA A 311 -1.97 10.41 -10.86
CA ALA A 311 -3.28 9.89 -10.46
C ALA A 311 -4.17 10.98 -9.85
N ALA A 312 -3.62 11.86 -9.01
CA ALA A 312 -4.35 12.98 -8.42
C ALA A 312 -4.79 14.00 -9.48
N GLY A 313 -3.94 14.35 -10.45
CA GLY A 313 -4.31 15.24 -11.54
C GLY A 313 -5.37 14.65 -12.47
N LEU A 314 -5.37 13.33 -12.67
CA LEU A 314 -6.40 12.64 -13.46
C LEU A 314 -7.73 12.55 -12.71
N LEU A 315 -7.68 12.24 -11.41
CA LEU A 315 -8.87 12.11 -10.57
C LEU A 315 -9.51 13.48 -10.25
N PHE A 316 -8.71 14.53 -10.12
CA PHE A 316 -9.14 15.88 -9.82
C PHE A 316 -8.61 16.85 -10.89
N PRO A 317 -9.25 16.91 -12.08
CA PRO A 317 -8.73 17.64 -13.24
C PRO A 317 -8.68 19.17 -13.08
N PHE A 318 -9.31 19.70 -12.03
CA PHE A 318 -9.29 21.13 -11.69
C PHE A 318 -8.07 21.53 -10.84
N LEU A 319 -7.27 20.57 -10.38
CA LEU A 319 -6.07 20.87 -9.60
C LEU A 319 -5.00 21.54 -10.47
N GLN A 320 -4.34 22.54 -9.88
CA GLN A 320 -3.23 23.29 -10.47
C GLN A 320 -1.87 22.73 -10.07
N GLY A 321 -1.83 21.80 -9.13
CA GLY A 321 -0.59 21.17 -8.69
C GLY A 321 -0.79 20.13 -7.59
N PHE A 322 0.29 19.44 -7.28
CA PHE A 322 0.39 18.46 -6.22
C PHE A 322 1.63 18.77 -5.39
N GLU A 323 1.49 18.72 -4.07
CA GLU A 323 2.57 19.00 -3.12
C GLU A 323 2.71 17.86 -2.13
N VAL A 324 3.94 17.46 -1.83
CA VAL A 324 4.26 16.67 -0.65
C VAL A 324 4.88 17.59 0.37
N ARG A 325 4.30 17.68 1.56
CA ARG A 325 4.79 18.48 2.67
C ARG A 325 5.22 17.58 3.82
N LEU A 326 6.39 17.87 4.35
CA LEU A 326 6.88 17.27 5.59
C LEU A 326 6.65 18.28 6.71
N SER A 327 5.96 17.87 7.77
CA SER A 327 5.91 18.62 9.02
C SER A 327 6.85 17.96 10.04
N ASP A 328 7.65 18.76 10.73
CA ASP A 328 8.47 18.30 11.85
C ASP A 328 8.25 19.21 13.05
N THR A 329 7.78 18.65 14.15
CA THR A 329 7.52 19.37 15.41
C THR A 329 8.70 19.33 16.37
N ASP A 330 9.83 18.71 15.99
CA ASP A 330 11.01 18.60 16.83
C ASP A 330 11.71 19.96 16.99
N THR A 331 11.76 20.43 18.24
CA THR A 331 12.34 21.73 18.60
C THR A 331 13.85 21.67 18.82
N ARG A 332 14.48 20.50 18.71
CA ARG A 332 15.94 20.36 18.84
C ARG A 332 16.64 21.02 17.66
N GLY A 333 17.64 21.87 17.95
CA GLY A 333 18.25 22.78 16.98
C GLY A 333 18.89 22.16 15.72
N LYS A 334 19.22 20.85 15.72
CA LYS A 334 19.76 20.14 14.54
C LYS A 334 18.73 19.34 13.75
N VAL A 335 17.51 19.23 14.27
CA VAL A 335 16.43 18.46 13.63
C VAL A 335 15.64 19.36 12.68
N GLY A 336 15.36 20.58 13.14
CA GLY A 336 14.73 21.65 12.37
C GLY A 336 13.20 21.56 12.48
N ASN A 337 12.56 22.61 13.01
CA ASN A 337 11.11 22.67 13.17
C ASN A 337 10.40 23.31 11.97
N GLY A 338 9.15 22.94 11.73
CA GLY A 338 8.24 23.56 10.76
C GLY A 338 7.97 22.72 9.52
N GLU A 339 7.30 23.33 8.53
CA GLU A 339 6.94 22.67 7.28
C GLU A 339 8.03 22.81 6.20
N LEU A 340 8.21 21.75 5.40
CA LEU A 340 9.09 21.71 4.24
C LEU A 340 8.35 21.10 3.05
N VAL A 341 8.33 21.81 1.91
CA VAL A 341 7.89 21.20 0.64
C VAL A 341 8.95 20.20 0.18
N VAL A 342 8.59 18.94 0.17
CA VAL A 342 9.43 17.81 -0.25
C VAL A 342 9.42 17.69 -1.77
N TRP A 343 8.24 17.86 -2.37
CA TRP A 343 8.01 17.74 -3.80
C TRP A 343 6.88 18.67 -4.24
N GLN A 344 7.00 19.22 -5.46
CA GLN A 344 5.97 20.02 -6.11
C GLN A 344 6.08 19.82 -7.63
N ASN A 345 4.95 19.70 -8.34
CA ASN A 345 4.88 19.83 -9.79
C ASN A 345 4.16 21.10 -10.25
#